data_AF-A0A524E3D8-F1
#
_entry.id   AF-A0A524E3D8-F1
#
_cell.length_a   1.000
_cell.length_b   1.000
_cell.length_c   1.000
_cell.angle_alpha   90.00
_cell.angle_beta   90.00
_cell.angle_gamma   90.00
#
_symmetry.space_group_name_H-M   'P 1'
#
loop_
_entity.id
_entity.type
_entity.pdbx_description
1 polymer ?
#
loop_
_entity_poly.entity_id
_entity_poly.type
_entity_poly.pdbx_seq_one_letter_code
_entity_poly.pdbx_strand_id
1 'polypeptide(L)' 'MDETIRFGVLVLQHMPFQELTRIWQKMDESSLDSSWIADHFVNYANPSGPWYEAWTTLAGLA' A
#
# COMPACT_ATOMS: atom_id res chain seq x y z
N MET A 1 -25.49 13.00 -6.33
CA MET A 1 -24.15 12.44 -6.09
C MET A 1 -23.83 12.77 -4.66
N ASP A 2 -23.38 11.79 -3.89
CA ASP A 2 -22.95 12.03 -2.51
C ASP A 2 -21.64 12.84 -2.53
N GLU A 3 -21.65 14.02 -1.93
CA GLU A 3 -20.51 14.96 -1.85
C GLU A 3 -19.60 14.67 -0.64
N THR A 4 -19.71 13.48 -0.04
CA THR A 4 -18.86 13.08 1.10
C THR A 4 -17.39 12.98 0.71
N ILE A 5 -16.56 13.75 1.41
CA ILE A 5 -15.09 13.67 1.31
C ILE A 5 -14.62 12.33 1.89
N ARG A 6 -13.77 11.64 1.14
CA ARG A 6 -13.13 10.38 1.52
C ARG A 6 -11.62 10.53 1.59
N PHE A 7 -11.00 9.81 2.52
CA PHE A 7 -9.55 9.82 2.74
C PHE A 7 -8.98 8.43 2.49
N GLY A 8 -7.82 8.37 1.82
CA GLY A 8 -7.12 7.13 1.56
C GLY A 8 -5.63 7.26 1.78
N VAL A 9 -4.93 6.12 1.80
CA VAL A 9 -3.49 6.04 2.06
C VAL A 9 -2.76 5.22 1.01
N LEU A 10 -1.62 5.73 0.55
CA LEU A 10 -0.68 4.99 -0.27
C LEU A 10 0.36 4.31 0.63
N VAL A 11 0.40 2.99 0.64
CA VAL A 11 1.42 2.18 1.34
C VAL A 11 2.47 1.76 0.32
N LEU A 12 3.70 2.25 0.48
CA LEU A 12 4.80 1.88 -0.43
C LEU A 12 5.34 0.49 -0.09
N GLN A 13 5.43 -0.39 -1.09
CA GLN A 13 5.86 -1.79 -0.95
C GLN A 13 7.39 -1.98 -0.85
N HIS A 14 8.04 -1.14 -0.04
CA HIS A 14 9.50 -1.03 0.12
C HIS A 14 10.03 -1.67 1.42
N MET A 15 9.20 -2.45 2.09
CA MET A 15 9.50 -3.11 3.37
C MET A 15 9.23 -4.61 3.24
N PRO A 16 9.80 -5.46 4.12
CA PRO A 16 9.47 -6.89 4.14
C PRO A 16 7.96 -7.13 4.20
N PHE A 17 7.49 -8.17 3.50
CA PHE A 17 6.05 -8.42 3.35
C PHE A 17 5.27 -8.48 4.67
N GLN A 18 5.83 -9.08 5.73
CA GLN A 18 5.18 -9.12 7.06
C GLN A 18 4.91 -7.73 7.65
N GLU A 19 5.82 -6.77 7.43
CA GLU A 19 5.60 -5.39 7.88
C GLU A 19 4.55 -4.68 7.03
N LEU A 20 4.51 -4.97 5.72
CA LEU A 20 3.44 -4.47 4.84
C LEU A 20 2.07 -4.98 5.30
N THR A 21 1.93 -6.28 5.61
CA THR A 21 0.69 -6.86 6.15
C THR A 21 0.26 -6.19 7.44
N ARG A 22 1.19 -5.98 8.39
CA ARG A 22 0.91 -5.31 9.66
C ARG A 22 0.42 -3.88 9.46
N ILE A 23 1.03 -3.14 8.53
CA ILE A 23 0.62 -1.77 8.21
C ILE A 23 -0.75 -1.78 7.52
N TRP A 24 -0.97 -2.68 6.56
CA TRP A 24 -2.22 -2.79 5.82
C TRP A 24 -3.41 -3.06 6.75
N GLN A 25 -3.29 -4.06 7.63
CA GLN A 25 -4.31 -4.36 8.65
C GLN A 25 -4.61 -3.16 9.55
N LYS A 26 -3.58 -2.39 9.93
CA LYS A 26 -3.78 -1.16 10.70
C LYS A 26 -4.55 -0.09 9.91
N MET A 27 -4.39 -0.03 8.59
CA MET A 27 -5.16 0.89 7.75
C MET A 27 -6.60 0.41 7.59
N ASP A 28 -6.84 -0.90 7.48
CA ASP A 28 -8.18 -1.49 7.43
C ASP A 28 -8.98 -1.26 8.72
N GLU A 29 -8.30 -1.22 9.87
CA GLU A 29 -8.90 -0.87 11.17
C GLU A 29 -9.08 0.64 11.40
N SER A 30 -8.56 1.48 10.49
CA SER A 30 -8.62 2.94 10.62
C SER A 30 -9.90 3.53 10.03
N SER A 31 -10.11 4.84 10.19
CA SER A 31 -11.23 5.56 9.57
C SER A 31 -10.97 5.97 8.12
N LEU A 32 -9.99 5.35 7.45
CA LEU A 32 -9.70 5.61 6.04
C LEU A 32 -10.61 4.77 5.15
N ASP A 33 -10.98 5.33 4.00
CA ASP A 33 -11.90 4.71 3.04
C ASP A 33 -11.19 3.76 2.06
N SER A 34 -9.86 3.88 1.92
CA SER A 34 -9.10 3.08 0.95
C SER A 34 -7.60 3.02 1.23
N SER A 35 -6.98 1.90 0.84
CA SER A 35 -5.54 1.66 0.85
C SER A 35 -5.06 1.35 -0.57
N TRP A 36 -3.86 1.81 -0.92
CA TRP A 36 -3.30 1.72 -2.27
C TRP A 36 -1.82 1.31 -2.21
N ILE A 37 -1.29 0.72 -3.30
CA ILE A 37 0.15 0.51 -3.54
C ILE A 37 0.55 1.23 -4.83
N ALA A 38 1.84 1.49 -5.00
CA ALA A 38 2.36 2.16 -6.18
C ALA A 38 2.59 1.16 -7.32
N ASP A 39 2.21 1.49 -8.56
CA ASP A 39 2.47 0.65 -9.74
C ASP A 39 3.90 0.87 -10.28
N HIS A 40 4.89 0.40 -9.53
CA HIS A 40 6.30 0.48 -9.90
C HIS A 40 6.97 -0.87 -9.70
N PHE A 41 7.91 -1.20 -10.58
CA PHE A 41 8.78 -2.38 -10.44
C PHE A 41 10.06 -2.10 -9.65
N VAL A 42 10.44 -0.83 -9.50
CA VAL A 42 11.70 -0.42 -8.87
C VAL A 42 11.43 0.77 -7.95
N ASN A 43 12.12 0.79 -6.81
CA ASN A 43 12.11 1.93 -5.91
C ASN A 43 12.80 3.14 -6.55
N TYR A 44 12.02 4.18 -6.86
CA TYR A 44 12.52 5.39 -7.52
C TYR A 44 13.51 6.21 -6.67
N ALA A 45 13.44 6.09 -5.34
CA ALA A 45 14.29 6.84 -4.41
C ALA A 45 15.51 6.04 -3.94
N ASN A 46 15.43 4.71 -3.96
CA ASN A 46 16.52 3.80 -3.60
C ASN A 46 16.51 2.55 -4.49
N PRO A 47 17.06 2.61 -5.72
CA PRO A 47 16.92 1.53 -6.71
C PRO A 47 17.45 0.16 -6.31
N SER A 48 18.35 0.07 -5.32
CA SER A 48 18.85 -1.20 -4.77
C SER A 48 18.05 -1.70 -3.57
N GLY A 49 17.12 -0.90 -3.07
CA GLY A 49 16.21 -1.27 -1.99
C GLY A 49 15.10 -2.22 -2.45
N PRO A 50 14.47 -2.96 -1.52
CA PRO A 50 13.36 -3.84 -1.85
C PRO A 50 12.20 -3.05 -2.44
N TRP A 51 11.54 -3.64 -3.44
CA TRP A 51 10.29 -3.15 -4.01
C TRP A 51 9.54 -4.33 -4.60
N TYR A 52 8.38 -4.66 -4.04
CA TYR A 52 7.57 -5.76 -4.57
C TYR A 52 6.75 -5.33 -5.78
N GLU A 53 6.40 -6.29 -6.62
CA GLU A 53 5.51 -6.05 -7.77
C GLU A 53 4.10 -5.72 -7.29
N ALA A 54 3.46 -4.71 -7.89
CA ALA A 54 2.27 -4.06 -7.37
C ALA A 54 1.05 -5.00 -7.28
N TRP A 55 0.74 -5.74 -8.34
CA TRP A 55 -0.47 -6.58 -8.39
C TRP A 55 -0.35 -7.81 -7.49
N THR A 56 0.83 -8.43 -7.47
CA THR A 56 1.13 -9.55 -6.58
C THR A 56 1.05 -9.12 -5.11
N THR A 57 1.59 -7.92 -4.80
CA THR A 57 1.53 -7.37 -3.44
C THR A 57 0.11 -7.04 -3.04
N LEU A 58 -0.67 -6.38 -3.91
CA LEU A 58 -2.07 -6.06 -3.65
C LEU A 58 -2.87 -7.32 -3.33
N ALA A 59 -2.74 -8.35 -4.17
CA ALA A 59 -3.45 -9.61 -4.00
C ALA A 59 -3.05 -10.37 -2.72
N GLY A 60 -1.85 -10.13 -2.17
CA GLY A 60 -1.43 -10.70 -0.90
C GLY A 60 -1.88 -9.90 0.33
N LEU A 61 -2.25 -8.63 0.17
CA LEU A 61 -2.64 -7.75 1.26
C LEU A 61 -4.16 -7.61 1.41
N ALA A 62 -4.91 -7.67 0.30
CA ALA A 62 -6.35 -7.47 0.23
C ALA A 62 -7.18 -8.76 0.38
#